data_AF-A0A958VKW7-F1
#
_entry.id   AF-A0A958VKW7-F1
#
_cell.length_a   1.000
_cell.length_b   1.000
_cell.length_c   1.000
_cell.angle_alpha   90.00
_cell.angle_beta   90.00
_cell.angle_gamma   90.00
#
_symmetry.space_group_name_H-M   'P 1'
#
loop_
_entity.id
_entity.type
_entity.pdbx_description
1 polymer ?
#
loop_
_entity_poly.entity_id
_entity_poly.type
_entity_poly.pdbx_seq_one_letter_code
_entity_poly.pdbx_strand_id
1 'polypeptide(L)'
;NHIDHAKKVDGVWQVPVKLSEKFNRTGQQVTSATIAPNGKEIIVVCNRFDSKGGFDLYRSSWDEATNDWGEIVNLGTSINTEMDETTPYYFDDTTLYFSSKGHFSIGGYDVFMTTKISDTVWNVPKTMGIPINSPFDEVNYSVNRDKSMAFYTSNRNSGYGEYDIYRIVSGFDQGIDSLLRDGETDILLVQIDSLTDGRLTSYKQTQLMAIADAIAKNPALKVEIVGIPDPGLSGDAAAADARKKSLEAYNFLLGLGVPEQNIKVEYASMKAEKETELTAKVERPESAGDKPMEPIYEQTIYFGLSSSMITDWSKGKLAGGILAFLAANPDKKIYMSGHADHTGPDDFNLKLSEKRVKNVETYLREQGVKNPIQAEYFGEAQPSISTEEVETDPSKLIYNRRVKMVVFNQ
;
A
#
# COMPACT_ATOMS: atom_id res chain seq x y z
N ASN A 1 20.70 17.73 3.22
CA ASN A 1 20.68 16.80 4.37
C ASN A 1 21.79 15.77 4.17
N HIS A 2 22.30 15.23 5.26
CA HIS A 2 23.36 14.23 5.24
C HIS A 2 23.14 13.24 6.39
N ILE A 3 23.73 12.06 6.27
CA ILE A 3 23.70 11.01 7.28
C ILE A 3 25.10 10.83 7.88
N ASP A 4 25.12 10.74 9.21
CA ASP A 4 26.29 10.49 10.04
C ASP A 4 26.16 9.14 10.74
N HIS A 5 27.29 8.58 11.16
CA HIS A 5 27.34 7.40 12.00
C HIS A 5 28.18 7.66 13.26
N ALA A 6 27.75 7.09 14.39
CA ALA A 6 28.49 7.12 15.64
C ALA A 6 28.65 5.69 16.17
N LYS A 7 29.75 5.43 16.89
CA LYS A 7 29.97 4.17 17.59
C LYS A 7 29.89 4.39 19.09
N LYS A 8 29.40 3.39 19.82
CA LYS A 8 29.44 3.38 21.28
C LYS A 8 30.65 2.57 21.72
N VAL A 9 31.59 3.20 22.42
CA VAL A 9 32.83 2.59 22.93
C VAL A 9 32.82 2.72 24.44
N ASP A 10 32.96 1.60 25.16
CA ASP A 10 32.95 1.54 26.62
C ASP A 10 31.76 2.27 27.27
N GLY A 11 30.57 2.12 26.66
CA GLY A 11 29.34 2.73 27.16
C GLY A 11 29.12 4.18 26.73
N VAL A 12 30.07 4.80 26.03
CA VAL A 12 30.05 6.22 25.64
C VAL A 12 29.92 6.37 24.13
N TRP A 13 28.94 7.18 23.69
CA TRP A 13 28.79 7.54 22.28
C TRP A 13 29.93 8.46 21.84
N GLN A 14 30.60 8.07 20.76
CA GLN A 14 31.63 8.88 20.13
C GLN A 14 30.99 9.97 19.25
N VAL A 15 31.78 10.98 18.89
CA VAL A 15 31.34 12.05 17.97
C VAL A 15 30.91 11.43 16.64
N PRO A 16 29.72 11.78 16.10
CA PRO A 16 29.29 11.30 14.80
C PRO A 16 30.25 11.70 13.68
N VAL A 17 30.46 10.78 12.74
CA VAL A 17 31.28 10.97 11.55
C VAL A 17 30.39 10.85 10.32
N LYS A 18 30.56 11.75 9.35
CA LYS A 18 29.83 11.71 8.08
C LYS A 18 30.09 10.41 7.34
N LEU A 19 29.02 9.79 6.84
CA LEU A 19 29.18 8.76 5.81
C LEU A 19 29.76 9.38 4.54
N SER A 20 30.38 8.53 3.71
CA SER A 20 31.07 8.95 2.49
C SER A 20 30.12 9.62 1.47
N GLU A 21 30.70 10.24 0.44
CA GLU A 21 29.97 10.79 -0.71
C GLU A 21 29.17 9.74 -1.49
N LYS A 22 29.27 8.45 -1.15
CA LYS A 22 28.37 7.40 -1.67
C LYS A 22 26.95 7.55 -1.12
N PHE A 23 26.80 8.15 0.06
CA PHE A 23 25.53 8.41 0.74
C PHE A 23 25.14 9.89 0.71
N ASN A 24 26.13 10.78 0.87
CA ASN A 24 25.91 12.20 1.11
C ASN A 24 26.08 13.08 -0.14
N ARG A 25 25.72 12.58 -1.33
CA ARG A 25 25.94 13.29 -2.60
C ARG A 25 25.22 14.63 -2.65
N THR A 26 25.88 15.63 -3.23
CA THR A 26 25.29 16.93 -3.50
C THR A 26 24.05 16.81 -4.40
N GLY A 27 22.96 17.47 -4.02
CA GLY A 27 21.69 17.45 -4.76
C GLY A 27 20.77 16.28 -4.43
N GLN A 28 21.16 15.37 -3.54
CA GLN A 28 20.33 14.27 -3.04
C GLN A 28 19.88 14.53 -1.62
N GLN A 29 18.75 13.93 -1.25
CA GLN A 29 18.21 14.01 0.10
C GLN A 29 18.17 12.63 0.74
N VAL A 30 18.88 12.45 1.86
CA VAL A 30 18.81 11.25 2.70
C VAL A 30 18.12 11.55 4.02
N THR A 31 17.07 10.80 4.37
CA THR A 31 16.18 11.17 5.50
C THR A 31 16.18 10.18 6.65
N SER A 32 16.36 8.88 6.39
CA SER A 32 16.43 7.87 7.44
C SER A 32 17.24 6.65 6.98
N ALA A 33 17.64 5.81 7.93
CA ALA A 33 18.43 4.62 7.67
C ALA A 33 18.24 3.55 8.76
N THR A 34 18.54 2.31 8.37
CA THR A 34 18.64 1.16 9.28
C THR A 34 19.82 0.30 8.88
N ILE A 35 20.49 -0.32 9.86
CA ILE A 35 21.58 -1.28 9.63
C ILE A 35 21.08 -2.65 10.05
N ALA A 36 21.32 -3.67 9.21
CA ALA A 36 21.02 -5.06 9.54
C ALA A 36 21.79 -5.46 10.81
N PRO A 37 21.23 -6.27 11.72
CA PRO A 37 21.90 -6.62 12.98
C PRO A 37 23.29 -7.25 12.83
N ASN A 38 23.55 -7.97 11.73
CA ASN A 38 24.89 -8.48 11.40
C ASN A 38 25.92 -7.41 10.99
N GLY A 39 25.49 -6.15 10.80
CA GLY A 39 26.34 -5.02 10.43
C GLY A 39 26.83 -5.02 8.98
N LYS A 40 26.32 -5.92 8.12
CA LYS A 40 26.81 -6.11 6.74
C LYS A 40 26.00 -5.38 5.67
N GLU A 41 24.82 -4.89 6.01
CA GLU A 41 23.97 -4.12 5.10
C GLU A 41 23.35 -2.91 5.79
N ILE A 42 23.29 -1.80 5.08
CA ILE A 42 22.54 -0.61 5.46
C ILE A 42 21.46 -0.34 4.41
N ILE A 43 20.25 -0.02 4.86
CA ILE A 43 19.19 0.55 4.02
C ILE A 43 19.04 2.01 4.39
N VAL A 44 18.94 2.88 3.39
CA VAL A 44 18.74 4.32 3.52
C VAL A 44 17.58 4.78 2.66
N VAL A 45 16.86 5.79 3.11
CA VAL A 45 15.83 6.49 2.33
C VAL A 45 16.49 7.63 1.58
N CYS A 46 16.35 7.66 0.26
CA CYS A 46 16.98 8.66 -0.60
C CYS A 46 16.03 9.15 -1.70
N ASN A 47 16.11 10.44 -2.03
CA ASN A 47 15.60 11.00 -3.27
C ASN A 47 16.77 11.21 -4.24
N ARG A 48 16.71 10.54 -5.40
CA ARG A 48 17.71 10.58 -6.48
C ARG A 48 17.02 10.50 -7.84
N PHE A 49 17.77 10.78 -8.92
CA PHE A 49 17.29 10.71 -10.30
C PHE A 49 16.72 9.34 -10.73
N ASP A 50 17.06 8.26 -10.03
CA ASP A 50 16.56 6.90 -10.29
C ASP A 50 15.56 6.42 -9.23
N SER A 51 15.11 7.31 -8.34
CA SER A 51 13.95 7.06 -7.48
C SER A 51 12.72 6.84 -8.35
N LYS A 52 11.84 5.95 -7.90
CA LYS A 52 10.56 5.66 -8.54
C LYS A 52 9.49 6.64 -8.08
N GLY A 53 9.43 6.92 -6.78
CA GLY A 53 8.65 8.00 -6.20
C GLY A 53 9.50 9.24 -5.95
N GLY A 54 9.17 9.98 -4.88
CA GLY A 54 10.04 11.04 -4.37
C GLY A 54 11.15 10.46 -3.51
N PHE A 55 10.79 9.72 -2.47
CA PHE A 55 11.74 9.03 -1.60
C PHE A 55 11.62 7.52 -1.76
N ASP A 56 12.76 6.87 -2.00
CA ASP A 56 12.87 5.43 -2.22
C ASP A 56 13.84 4.81 -1.20
N LEU A 57 13.72 3.49 -0.99
CA LEU A 57 14.70 2.72 -0.23
C LEU A 57 15.87 2.27 -1.11
N TYR A 58 17.09 2.52 -0.64
CA TYR A 58 18.34 2.08 -1.25
C TYR A 58 19.14 1.25 -0.25
N ARG A 59 19.89 0.27 -0.74
CA ARG A 59 20.79 -0.54 0.08
C ARG A 59 22.25 -0.32 -0.27
N SER A 60 23.12 -0.59 0.69
CA SER A 60 24.56 -0.72 0.48
C SER A 60 25.14 -1.81 1.38
N SER A 61 26.13 -2.55 0.86
CA SER A 61 26.81 -3.62 1.57
C SER A 61 28.13 -3.13 2.17
N TRP A 62 28.48 -3.64 3.34
CA TRP A 62 29.78 -3.39 3.95
C TRP A 62 30.89 -4.11 3.17
N ASP A 63 31.93 -3.39 2.80
CA ASP A 63 33.11 -3.95 2.14
C ASP A 63 34.28 -4.00 3.13
N GLU A 64 34.63 -5.21 3.55
CA GLU A 64 35.74 -5.45 4.49
C GLU A 64 37.11 -5.10 3.88
N ALA A 65 37.27 -5.17 2.55
CA ALA A 65 38.54 -4.87 1.90
C ALA A 65 38.84 -3.36 1.91
N THR A 66 37.81 -2.53 1.79
CA THR A 66 37.93 -1.06 1.84
C THR A 66 37.60 -0.47 3.21
N ASN A 67 37.00 -1.28 4.11
CA ASN A 67 36.51 -0.86 5.42
C ASN A 67 35.54 0.34 5.31
N ASP A 68 34.68 0.29 4.29
CA ASP A 68 33.67 1.30 3.98
C ASP A 68 32.41 0.62 3.39
N TRP A 69 31.32 1.36 3.32
CA TRP A 69 30.12 0.94 2.62
C TRP A 69 30.30 1.05 1.10
N GLY A 70 29.67 0.15 0.35
CA GLY A 70 29.58 0.21 -1.11
C GLY A 70 28.69 1.36 -1.62
N GLU A 71 28.56 1.44 -2.94
CA GLU A 71 27.59 2.33 -3.60
C GLU A 71 26.15 1.97 -3.21
N ILE A 72 25.30 2.98 -3.02
CA ILE A 72 23.88 2.76 -2.76
C ILE A 72 23.16 2.33 -4.04
N VAL A 73 22.35 1.28 -3.93
CA VAL A 73 21.58 0.66 -5.03
C VAL A 73 20.11 0.67 -4.66
N ASN A 74 19.25 1.15 -5.57
CA ASN A 74 17.80 1.18 -5.37
C ASN A 74 17.27 -0.25 -5.13
N LEU A 75 16.39 -0.45 -4.14
CA LEU A 75 15.84 -1.77 -3.80
C LEU A 75 14.90 -2.34 -4.86
N GLY A 76 14.55 -1.56 -5.87
CA GLY A 76 13.74 -1.96 -7.00
C GLY A 76 12.26 -2.01 -6.69
N THR A 77 11.49 -2.28 -7.72
CA THR A 77 10.03 -2.13 -7.76
C THR A 77 9.23 -3.17 -6.97
N SER A 78 9.90 -4.16 -6.37
CA SER A 78 9.27 -5.05 -5.40
C SER A 78 9.09 -4.37 -4.04
N ILE A 79 9.94 -3.37 -3.74
CA ILE A 79 9.94 -2.62 -2.47
C ILE A 79 9.54 -1.17 -2.71
N ASN A 80 10.14 -0.52 -3.69
CA ASN A 80 9.86 0.88 -4.01
C ASN A 80 8.70 0.99 -4.98
N THR A 81 7.86 2.01 -4.82
CA THR A 81 6.69 2.24 -5.66
C THR A 81 6.81 3.59 -6.38
N GLU A 82 5.80 3.96 -7.18
CA GLU A 82 5.72 5.31 -7.76
C GLU A 82 5.41 6.39 -6.70
N MET A 83 5.14 5.97 -5.46
CA MET A 83 4.91 6.81 -4.29
C MET A 83 6.11 6.73 -3.35
N ASP A 84 6.07 7.47 -2.24
CA ASP A 84 7.20 7.50 -1.30
C ASP A 84 7.24 6.27 -0.36
N GLU A 85 8.46 5.78 -0.11
CA GLU A 85 8.81 4.87 0.97
C GLU A 85 9.73 5.53 1.99
N THR A 86 9.57 5.18 3.27
CA THR A 86 10.31 5.80 4.37
C THR A 86 10.45 4.89 5.59
N THR A 87 11.23 5.37 6.57
CA THR A 87 11.43 4.80 7.90
C THR A 87 11.65 3.27 7.91
N PRO A 88 12.69 2.77 7.23
CA PRO A 88 13.02 1.37 7.25
C PRO A 88 13.53 0.95 8.63
N TYR A 89 13.20 -0.27 9.04
CA TYR A 89 13.60 -0.87 10.30
C TYR A 89 13.92 -2.35 10.10
N TYR A 90 15.19 -2.70 10.30
CA TYR A 90 15.61 -4.09 10.33
C TYR A 90 15.28 -4.72 11.68
N PHE A 91 14.38 -5.70 11.69
CA PHE A 91 14.08 -6.49 12.88
C PHE A 91 15.16 -7.55 13.11
N ASP A 92 15.49 -8.30 12.06
CA ASP A 92 16.59 -9.24 11.99
C ASP A 92 17.34 -9.08 10.66
N ASP A 93 18.22 -10.01 10.31
CA ASP A 93 19.03 -9.94 9.09
C ASP A 93 18.22 -10.15 7.80
N THR A 94 16.97 -10.59 7.90
CA THR A 94 16.12 -10.89 6.74
C THR A 94 14.78 -10.16 6.77
N THR A 95 14.28 -9.74 7.93
CA THR A 95 12.97 -9.10 8.10
C THR A 95 13.10 -7.58 8.14
N LEU A 96 12.50 -6.93 7.15
CA LEU A 96 12.45 -5.48 7.03
C LEU A 96 11.01 -4.99 7.23
N TYR A 97 10.85 -4.05 8.15
CA TYR A 97 9.67 -3.20 8.23
C TYR A 97 9.98 -1.87 7.56
N PHE A 98 9.00 -1.27 6.89
CA PHE A 98 9.14 0.06 6.31
C PHE A 98 7.76 0.68 6.15
N SER A 99 7.71 2.00 5.96
CA SER A 99 6.47 2.71 5.68
C SER A 99 6.38 3.11 4.22
N SER A 100 5.20 3.03 3.63
CA SER A 100 4.99 3.26 2.20
C SER A 100 3.64 3.92 1.94
N LYS A 101 3.62 4.88 1.01
CA LYS A 101 2.39 5.44 0.42
C LYS A 101 1.86 4.60 -0.75
N GLY A 102 2.65 3.64 -1.23
CA GLY A 102 2.27 2.65 -2.23
C GLY A 102 1.75 1.34 -1.61
N HIS A 103 1.91 0.23 -2.33
CA HIS A 103 1.50 -1.13 -1.89
C HIS A 103 0.05 -1.26 -1.44
N PHE A 104 -0.84 -0.44 -2.01
CA PHE A 104 -2.26 -0.35 -1.63
C PHE A 104 -2.46 0.08 -0.17
N SER A 105 -1.71 1.09 0.28
CA SER A 105 -1.91 1.71 1.58
C SER A 105 -3.38 2.10 1.83
N ILE A 106 -3.78 2.01 3.09
CA ILE A 106 -5.08 2.43 3.60
C ILE A 106 -5.14 3.97 3.59
N GLY A 107 -4.08 4.62 4.06
CA GLY A 107 -3.95 6.06 4.22
C GLY A 107 -2.79 6.68 3.43
N GLY A 108 -2.03 7.54 4.11
CA GLY A 108 -0.77 8.07 3.59
C GLY A 108 0.31 7.00 3.68
N TYR A 109 1.31 7.20 4.54
CA TYR A 109 2.29 6.17 4.85
C TYR A 109 1.67 5.07 5.71
N ASP A 110 1.72 3.83 5.25
CA ASP A 110 1.33 2.65 6.01
C ASP A 110 2.56 1.79 6.31
N VAL A 111 2.57 1.06 7.43
CA VAL A 111 3.63 0.09 7.75
C VAL A 111 3.42 -1.20 6.97
N PHE A 112 4.49 -1.64 6.31
CA PHE A 112 4.61 -2.93 5.64
C PHE A 112 5.77 -3.73 6.23
N MET A 113 5.68 -5.04 6.08
CA MET A 113 6.72 -6.00 6.43
C MET A 113 7.05 -6.85 5.21
N THR A 114 8.34 -7.08 4.98
CA THR A 114 8.83 -8.01 3.96
C THR A 114 9.99 -8.83 4.50
N THR A 115 10.23 -9.99 3.89
CA THR A 115 11.37 -10.84 4.18
C THR A 115 12.27 -11.00 2.97
N LYS A 116 13.58 -10.93 3.22
CA LYS A 116 14.65 -11.10 2.25
C LYS A 116 14.80 -12.58 1.90
N ILE A 117 14.80 -12.88 0.62
CA ILE A 117 15.09 -14.21 0.07
C ILE A 117 16.55 -14.30 -0.39
N SER A 118 17.07 -13.23 -0.99
CA SER A 118 18.47 -13.09 -1.36
C SER A 118 18.88 -11.62 -1.32
N ASP A 119 20.14 -11.31 -1.62
CA ASP A 119 20.65 -9.92 -1.60
C ASP A 119 19.82 -8.95 -2.46
N THR A 120 19.18 -9.42 -3.52
CA THR A 120 18.40 -8.59 -4.47
C THR A 120 16.91 -8.95 -4.53
N VAL A 121 16.47 -9.97 -3.79
CA VAL A 121 15.11 -10.51 -3.90
C VAL A 121 14.42 -10.48 -2.55
N TRP A 122 13.23 -9.89 -2.55
CA TRP A 122 12.37 -9.73 -1.40
C TRP A 122 10.99 -10.32 -1.71
N ASN A 123 10.33 -10.84 -0.67
CA ASN A 123 8.92 -11.19 -0.76
C ASN A 123 8.05 -9.95 -0.97
N VAL A 124 6.82 -10.14 -1.50
CA VAL A 124 5.84 -9.05 -1.56
C VAL A 124 5.65 -8.45 -0.17
N PRO A 125 5.75 -7.12 -0.01
CA PRO A 125 5.46 -6.47 1.25
C PRO A 125 4.03 -6.77 1.72
N LYS A 126 3.91 -7.33 2.92
CA LYS A 126 2.63 -7.57 3.60
C LYS A 126 2.29 -6.34 4.45
N THR A 127 1.10 -5.80 4.27
CA THR A 127 0.60 -4.70 5.11
C THR A 127 0.48 -5.16 6.57
N MET A 128 0.86 -4.30 7.51
CA MET A 128 0.67 -4.57 8.94
C MET A 128 -0.80 -4.46 9.36
N GLY A 129 -1.65 -3.91 8.48
CA GLY A 129 -3.08 -3.81 8.68
C GLY A 129 -3.48 -3.00 9.93
N ILE A 130 -4.78 -2.92 10.17
CA ILE A 130 -5.33 -2.30 11.38
C ILE A 130 -5.13 -3.24 12.57
N PRO A 131 -4.83 -2.75 13.79
CA PRO A 131 -4.88 -1.34 14.22
C PRO A 131 -3.57 -0.57 14.07
N ILE A 132 -2.54 -1.17 13.45
CA ILE A 132 -1.26 -0.51 13.21
C ILE A 132 -1.48 0.58 12.17
N ASN A 133 -1.80 0.18 10.95
CA ASN A 133 -2.12 1.09 9.85
C ASN A 133 -3.52 1.69 10.03
N SER A 134 -3.72 2.85 9.43
CA SER A 134 -4.93 3.65 9.55
C SER A 134 -5.10 4.53 8.31
N PRO A 135 -6.16 5.35 8.23
CA PRO A 135 -6.31 6.36 7.19
C PRO A 135 -5.24 7.47 7.19
N PHE A 136 -4.36 7.48 8.18
CA PHE A 136 -3.35 8.50 8.42
C PHE A 136 -1.95 7.99 8.04
N ASP A 137 -0.90 8.71 8.42
CA ASP A 137 0.47 8.25 8.31
C ASP A 137 0.88 7.45 9.54
N GLU A 138 1.51 6.31 9.31
CA GLU A 138 2.21 5.47 10.24
C GLU A 138 3.66 5.30 9.80
N VAL A 139 4.58 5.82 10.61
CA VAL A 139 6.03 5.87 10.32
C VAL A 139 6.84 5.45 11.55
N ASN A 140 8.14 5.20 11.37
CA ASN A 140 9.07 4.86 12.46
C ASN A 140 8.66 3.63 13.28
N TYR A 141 8.13 2.61 12.61
CA TYR A 141 7.77 1.35 13.26
C TYR A 141 9.00 0.63 13.81
N SER A 142 8.91 0.12 15.03
CA SER A 142 9.93 -0.70 15.68
C SER A 142 9.29 -1.69 16.64
N VAL A 143 9.91 -2.86 16.83
CA VAL A 143 9.40 -3.93 17.68
C VAL A 143 10.53 -4.57 18.49
N ASN A 144 10.25 -4.97 19.72
CA ASN A 144 11.24 -5.66 20.55
C ASN A 144 11.47 -7.12 20.09
N ARG A 145 12.60 -7.70 20.50
CA ARG A 145 13.06 -9.03 20.01
C ARG A 145 12.08 -10.16 20.29
N ASP A 146 11.42 -10.13 21.44
CA ASP A 146 10.39 -11.07 21.86
C ASP A 146 9.00 -10.71 21.30
N LYS A 147 8.90 -9.64 20.51
CA LYS A 147 7.69 -9.11 19.87
C LYS A 147 6.56 -8.72 20.81
N SER A 148 6.75 -8.80 22.13
CA SER A 148 5.73 -8.42 23.11
C SER A 148 5.34 -6.93 23.08
N MET A 149 6.13 -6.07 22.42
CA MET A 149 5.91 -4.64 22.37
C MET A 149 6.46 -4.01 21.08
N ALA A 150 5.64 -3.14 20.47
CA ALA A 150 6.05 -2.31 19.34
C ALA A 150 5.70 -0.85 19.55
N PHE A 151 6.44 0.00 18.85
CA PHE A 151 6.23 1.44 18.78
C PHE A 151 6.11 1.86 17.32
N TYR A 152 5.30 2.87 17.08
CA TYR A 152 5.24 3.56 15.80
C TYR A 152 4.79 4.99 16.05
N THR A 153 5.03 5.85 15.07
CA THR A 153 4.62 7.24 15.10
C THR A 153 3.44 7.43 14.15
N SER A 154 2.40 8.16 14.56
CA SER A 154 1.23 8.40 13.71
C SER A 154 0.63 9.78 13.89
N ASN A 155 0.08 10.34 12.81
CA ASN A 155 -0.72 11.56 12.81
C ASN A 155 -2.23 11.30 12.86
N ARG A 156 -2.64 10.15 13.39
CA ARG A 156 -4.06 9.81 13.59
C ARG A 156 -4.79 10.79 14.49
N ASN A 157 -6.05 11.04 14.15
CA ASN A 157 -6.97 11.81 14.98
C ASN A 157 -7.05 11.22 16.39
N SER A 158 -6.98 12.07 17.42
CA SER A 158 -6.87 11.80 18.88
C SER A 158 -5.47 11.94 19.50
N GLY A 159 -4.46 12.25 18.70
CA GLY A 159 -3.10 12.58 19.14
C GLY A 159 -2.90 13.99 19.75
N TYR A 160 -1.69 14.27 20.21
CA TYR A 160 -1.21 15.56 20.69
C TYR A 160 -0.29 16.23 19.65
N GLY A 161 -0.87 16.90 18.67
CA GLY A 161 -0.13 17.63 17.63
C GLY A 161 -0.16 16.92 16.29
N GLU A 162 0.92 17.01 15.50
CA GLU A 162 0.99 16.35 14.20
C GLU A 162 1.30 14.86 14.37
N TYR A 163 2.45 14.49 14.93
CA TYR A 163 2.87 13.09 15.06
C TYR A 163 3.10 12.69 16.51
N ASP A 164 2.45 11.62 16.97
CA ASP A 164 2.62 11.05 18.30
C ASP A 164 3.22 9.66 18.26
N ILE A 165 3.88 9.27 19.36
CA ILE A 165 4.40 7.91 19.54
C ILE A 165 3.33 7.04 20.18
N TYR A 166 2.93 6.00 19.47
CA TYR A 166 2.00 4.97 19.92
C TYR A 166 2.76 3.72 20.34
N ARG A 167 2.21 3.00 21.31
CA ARG A 167 2.74 1.73 21.81
C ARG A 167 1.69 0.64 21.70
N ILE A 168 2.11 -0.53 21.24
CA ILE A 168 1.29 -1.74 21.14
C ILE A 168 1.75 -2.73 22.21
N VAL A 169 0.82 -3.24 23.03
CA VAL A 169 1.12 -4.14 24.17
C VAL A 169 0.20 -5.36 24.29
N SER A 170 -0.83 -5.51 23.44
CA SER A 170 -1.78 -6.63 23.51
C SER A 170 -2.33 -7.00 22.13
N GLY A 171 -2.44 -8.30 21.82
CA GLY A 171 -3.01 -8.82 20.56
C GLY A 171 -2.04 -8.83 19.36
N PHE A 172 -0.79 -8.44 19.57
CA PHE A 172 0.22 -8.24 18.53
C PHE A 172 0.92 -9.54 18.09
N ASP A 173 1.22 -10.45 19.02
CA ASP A 173 1.99 -11.66 18.72
C ASP A 173 1.28 -12.61 17.75
N GLN A 174 -0.05 -12.73 17.82
CA GLN A 174 -0.80 -13.64 16.94
C GLN A 174 -0.84 -13.15 15.49
N GLY A 175 -0.97 -11.84 15.27
CA GLY A 175 -1.02 -11.26 13.92
C GLY A 175 0.34 -11.29 13.23
N ILE A 176 1.42 -10.96 13.94
CA ILE A 176 2.78 -10.99 13.37
C ILE A 176 3.26 -12.41 13.17
N ASP A 177 3.06 -13.31 14.14
CA ASP A 177 3.42 -14.70 13.91
C ASP A 177 2.58 -15.30 12.79
N SER A 178 1.31 -14.91 12.62
CA SER A 178 0.55 -15.30 11.43
C SER A 178 1.18 -14.74 10.16
N LEU A 179 1.53 -13.46 10.09
CA LEU A 179 2.17 -12.85 8.89
C LEU A 179 3.53 -13.48 8.55
N LEU A 180 4.28 -13.90 9.57
CA LEU A 180 5.58 -14.57 9.44
C LEU A 180 5.49 -16.08 9.22
N ARG A 181 4.41 -16.73 9.69
CA ARG A 181 4.13 -18.16 9.51
C ARG A 181 3.18 -18.45 8.37
N ASP A 182 2.60 -17.43 7.73
CA ASP A 182 1.63 -17.59 6.66
C ASP A 182 2.32 -18.30 5.50
N GLY A 183 2.21 -19.62 5.51
CA GLY A 183 2.63 -20.53 4.47
C GLY A 183 1.72 -20.45 3.25
N GLU A 184 1.02 -19.34 3.04
CA GLU A 184 0.47 -18.98 1.75
C GLU A 184 1.64 -18.57 0.86
N THR A 185 2.25 -19.60 0.27
CA THR A 185 3.16 -19.56 -0.88
C THR A 185 3.89 -18.23 -1.04
N ASP A 186 5.07 -18.06 -0.46
CA ASP A 186 5.93 -16.88 -0.65
C ASP A 186 5.90 -16.42 -2.12
N ILE A 187 5.20 -15.31 -2.36
CA ILE A 187 5.03 -14.73 -3.69
C ILE A 187 6.12 -13.67 -3.85
N LEU A 188 6.86 -13.80 -4.94
CA LEU A 188 7.82 -12.82 -5.42
C LEU A 188 7.10 -11.91 -6.41
N LEU A 189 6.95 -10.63 -6.10
CA LEU A 189 6.41 -9.68 -7.07
C LEU A 189 7.55 -9.09 -7.89
N VAL A 190 7.45 -9.21 -9.22
CA VAL A 190 8.37 -8.57 -10.14
C VAL A 190 7.60 -7.65 -11.06
N GLN A 191 7.82 -6.35 -10.88
CA GLN A 191 7.30 -5.38 -11.83
C GLN A 191 8.30 -5.17 -12.98
N ILE A 192 7.80 -5.18 -14.20
CA ILE A 192 8.55 -4.85 -15.42
C ILE A 192 8.08 -3.50 -15.90
N ASP A 193 8.87 -2.48 -15.59
CA ASP A 193 8.60 -1.07 -15.84
C ASP A 193 9.19 -0.56 -17.15
N SER A 194 10.24 -1.22 -17.65
CA SER A 194 11.00 -0.75 -18.80
C SER A 194 11.60 -1.91 -19.61
N LEU A 195 11.65 -1.72 -20.93
CA LEU A 195 12.40 -2.55 -21.86
C LEU A 195 13.36 -1.66 -22.65
N THR A 196 14.55 -2.17 -22.95
CA THR A 196 15.50 -1.53 -23.86
C THR A 196 15.53 -2.31 -25.17
N ASP A 197 15.16 -1.66 -26.28
CA ASP A 197 15.03 -2.29 -27.59
C ASP A 197 14.13 -3.54 -27.58
N GLY A 198 13.07 -3.50 -26.76
CA GLY A 198 12.13 -4.59 -26.58
C GLY A 198 12.62 -5.75 -25.70
N ARG A 199 13.76 -5.61 -25.02
CA ARG A 199 14.33 -6.62 -24.12
C ARG A 199 14.42 -6.14 -22.68
N LEU A 200 14.51 -7.08 -21.74
CA LEU A 200 14.75 -6.78 -20.33
C LEU A 200 16.08 -6.05 -20.13
N THR A 201 16.09 -5.06 -19.25
CA THR A 201 17.31 -4.37 -18.83
C THR A 201 18.24 -5.34 -18.07
N SER A 202 19.56 -5.08 -18.06
CA SER A 202 20.53 -5.93 -17.33
C SER A 202 20.21 -6.06 -15.84
N TYR A 203 19.68 -4.98 -15.24
CA TYR A 203 19.20 -5.00 -13.86
C TYR A 203 18.05 -5.99 -13.67
N LYS A 204 17.03 -5.93 -14.53
CA LYS A 204 15.88 -6.85 -14.47
C LYS A 204 16.26 -8.29 -14.78
N GLN A 205 17.21 -8.52 -15.69
CA GLN A 205 17.77 -9.86 -15.92
C GLN A 205 18.44 -10.41 -14.65
N THR A 206 19.27 -9.60 -13.97
CA THR A 206 19.93 -10.00 -12.72
C THR A 206 18.90 -10.34 -11.63
N GLN A 207 17.84 -9.54 -11.51
CA GLN A 207 16.75 -9.79 -10.57
C GLN A 207 16.02 -11.11 -10.90
N LEU A 208 15.66 -11.34 -12.17
CA LEU A 208 14.95 -12.54 -12.60
C LEU A 208 15.81 -13.81 -12.47
N MET A 209 17.12 -13.73 -12.70
CA MET A 209 18.06 -14.84 -12.44
C MET A 209 18.09 -15.20 -10.95
N ALA A 210 18.17 -14.20 -10.07
CA ALA A 210 18.14 -14.44 -8.62
C ALA A 210 16.80 -15.06 -8.17
N ILE A 211 15.70 -14.71 -8.83
CA ILE A 211 14.38 -15.30 -8.60
C ILE A 211 14.32 -16.75 -9.08
N ALA A 212 14.86 -17.05 -10.27
CA ALA A 212 14.95 -18.41 -10.76
C ALA A 212 15.78 -19.30 -9.80
N ASP A 213 16.92 -18.79 -9.32
CA ASP A 213 17.73 -19.46 -8.31
C ASP A 213 16.98 -19.68 -6.98
N ALA A 214 16.18 -18.70 -6.55
CA ALA A 214 15.36 -18.83 -5.36
C ALA A 214 14.30 -19.91 -5.52
N ILE A 215 13.58 -19.94 -6.65
CA ILE A 215 12.55 -20.95 -6.95
C ILE A 215 13.19 -22.34 -7.08
N ALA A 216 14.40 -22.44 -7.65
CA ALA A 216 15.12 -23.71 -7.71
C ALA A 216 15.46 -24.26 -6.31
N LYS A 217 15.77 -23.38 -5.35
CA LYS A 217 16.05 -23.76 -3.95
C LYS A 217 14.78 -24.03 -3.15
N ASN A 218 13.68 -23.36 -3.49
CA ASN A 218 12.39 -23.54 -2.85
C ASN A 218 11.27 -23.63 -3.92
N PRO A 219 10.94 -24.85 -4.38
CA PRO A 219 9.93 -25.06 -5.43
C PRO A 219 8.51 -24.63 -5.05
N ALA A 220 8.25 -24.34 -3.77
CA ALA A 220 6.98 -23.77 -3.35
C ALA A 220 6.83 -22.30 -3.78
N LEU A 221 7.94 -21.55 -3.91
CA LEU A 221 7.90 -20.12 -4.28
C LEU A 221 7.14 -19.88 -5.58
N LYS A 222 6.35 -18.81 -5.60
CA LYS A 222 5.71 -18.32 -6.82
C LYS A 222 6.30 -16.97 -7.16
N VAL A 223 6.31 -16.64 -8.45
CA VAL A 223 6.61 -15.30 -8.92
C VAL A 223 5.40 -14.75 -9.65
N GLU A 224 4.95 -13.58 -9.22
CA GLU A 224 3.94 -12.79 -9.90
C GLU A 224 4.64 -11.70 -10.73
N ILE A 225 4.44 -11.75 -12.04
CA ILE A 225 4.97 -10.76 -12.98
C ILE A 225 3.87 -9.74 -13.26
N VAL A 226 4.20 -8.47 -13.06
CA VAL A 226 3.31 -7.34 -13.37
C VAL A 226 4.01 -6.39 -14.34
N GLY A 227 3.46 -6.25 -15.54
CA GLY A 227 3.92 -5.26 -16.51
C GLY A 227 3.34 -3.90 -16.17
N ILE A 228 4.20 -2.91 -15.99
CA ILE A 228 3.78 -1.52 -15.73
C ILE A 228 3.81 -0.78 -17.07
N PRO A 229 2.67 -0.26 -17.56
CA PRO A 229 2.63 0.45 -18.83
C PRO A 229 3.44 1.74 -18.76
N ASP A 230 3.96 2.22 -19.89
CA ASP A 230 4.62 3.52 -19.92
C ASP A 230 3.64 4.63 -19.50
N PRO A 231 4.07 5.62 -18.69
CA PRO A 231 3.20 6.62 -18.07
C PRO A 231 2.50 7.59 -19.05
N GLY A 232 2.74 7.47 -20.36
CA GLY A 232 2.04 8.22 -21.41
C GLY A 232 0.96 7.42 -22.17
N LEU A 233 0.74 6.16 -21.81
CA LEU A 233 -0.22 5.28 -22.48
C LEU A 233 -1.52 5.15 -21.68
N SER A 234 -2.63 4.95 -22.38
CA SER A 234 -3.95 4.70 -21.76
C SER A 234 -4.76 3.65 -22.54
N GLY A 235 -5.82 3.14 -21.91
CA GLY A 235 -6.72 2.15 -22.51
C GLY A 235 -6.00 0.93 -23.08
N ASP A 236 -6.37 0.53 -24.30
CA ASP A 236 -5.82 -0.64 -24.99
C ASP A 236 -4.31 -0.55 -25.23
N ALA A 237 -3.77 0.66 -25.44
CA ALA A 237 -2.35 0.87 -25.67
C ALA A 237 -1.52 0.59 -24.40
N ALA A 238 -2.01 1.04 -23.24
CA ALA A 238 -1.40 0.72 -21.96
C ALA A 238 -1.47 -0.78 -21.66
N ALA A 239 -2.63 -1.41 -21.90
CA ALA A 239 -2.81 -2.84 -21.71
C ALA A 239 -1.86 -3.68 -22.60
N ALA A 240 -1.67 -3.27 -23.86
CA ALA A 240 -0.77 -3.93 -24.80
C ALA A 240 0.71 -3.80 -24.37
N ASP A 241 1.12 -2.63 -23.90
CA ASP A 241 2.48 -2.40 -23.41
C ASP A 241 2.78 -3.20 -22.14
N ALA A 242 1.89 -3.14 -21.14
CA ALA A 242 1.97 -3.95 -19.93
C ALA A 242 2.07 -5.45 -20.26
N ARG A 243 1.25 -5.93 -21.21
CA ARG A 243 1.30 -7.33 -21.66
C ARG A 243 2.64 -7.71 -22.30
N LYS A 244 3.19 -6.84 -23.16
CA LYS A 244 4.49 -7.06 -23.80
C LYS A 244 5.60 -7.19 -22.76
N LYS A 245 5.63 -6.27 -21.78
CA LYS A 245 6.59 -6.26 -20.67
C LYS A 245 6.50 -7.53 -19.81
N SER A 246 5.30 -7.92 -19.41
CA SER A 246 5.09 -9.16 -18.65
C SER A 246 5.53 -10.41 -19.42
N LEU A 247 5.21 -10.48 -20.72
CA LEU A 247 5.51 -11.65 -21.54
C LEU A 247 7.01 -11.84 -21.75
N GLU A 248 7.77 -10.76 -21.88
CA GLU A 248 9.23 -10.84 -21.99
C GLU A 248 9.85 -11.45 -20.72
N ALA A 249 9.42 -11.01 -19.53
CA ALA A 249 9.87 -11.59 -18.26
C ALA A 249 9.41 -13.03 -18.08
N TYR A 250 8.18 -13.37 -18.48
CA TYR A 250 7.66 -14.74 -18.45
C TYR A 250 8.54 -15.67 -19.28
N ASN A 251 8.79 -15.33 -20.54
CA ASN A 251 9.62 -16.13 -21.44
C ASN A 251 11.06 -16.25 -20.95
N PHE A 252 11.60 -15.18 -20.35
CA PHE A 252 12.94 -15.20 -19.77
C PHE A 252 13.04 -16.21 -18.62
N LEU A 253 12.08 -16.23 -17.69
CA LEU A 253 12.05 -17.20 -16.59
C LEU A 253 11.87 -18.63 -17.08
N LEU A 254 11.03 -18.87 -18.09
CA LEU A 254 10.93 -20.20 -18.72
C LEU A 254 12.26 -20.63 -19.35
N GLY A 255 12.98 -19.70 -19.99
CA GLY A 255 14.31 -19.93 -20.54
C GLY A 255 15.36 -20.29 -19.47
N LEU A 256 15.18 -19.83 -18.23
CA LEU A 256 15.99 -20.20 -17.07
C LEU A 256 15.56 -21.53 -16.43
N GLY A 257 14.49 -22.17 -16.91
CA GLY A 257 13.99 -23.44 -16.39
C GLY A 257 13.02 -23.30 -15.21
N VAL A 258 12.46 -22.12 -14.96
CA VAL A 258 11.40 -21.95 -13.96
C VAL A 258 10.12 -22.63 -14.44
N PRO A 259 9.48 -23.52 -13.65
CA PRO A 259 8.26 -24.19 -14.08
C PRO A 259 7.08 -23.21 -14.27
N GLU A 260 6.25 -23.40 -15.29
CA GLU A 260 5.08 -22.51 -15.57
C GLU A 260 4.15 -22.37 -14.35
N GLN A 261 3.92 -23.46 -13.61
CA GLN A 261 3.11 -23.46 -12.40
C GLN A 261 3.65 -22.55 -11.29
N ASN A 262 4.91 -22.14 -11.36
CA ASN A 262 5.56 -21.22 -10.43
C ASN A 262 5.46 -19.77 -10.88
N ILE A 263 4.97 -19.50 -12.10
CA ILE A 263 4.87 -18.16 -12.66
C ILE A 263 3.39 -17.78 -12.81
N LYS A 264 3.00 -16.71 -12.14
CA LYS A 264 1.73 -16.03 -12.34
C LYS A 264 1.99 -14.75 -13.11
N VAL A 265 1.21 -14.49 -14.17
CA VAL A 265 1.30 -13.24 -14.90
C VAL A 265 0.00 -12.47 -14.68
N GLU A 266 0.13 -11.30 -14.07
CA GLU A 266 -0.96 -10.35 -13.93
C GLU A 266 -0.75 -9.20 -14.91
N TYR A 267 -1.87 -8.68 -15.41
CA TYR A 267 -1.90 -7.49 -16.26
C TYR A 267 -2.81 -6.50 -15.56
N ALA A 268 -2.40 -5.23 -15.49
CA ALA A 268 -3.15 -4.17 -14.81
C ALA A 268 -4.55 -3.87 -15.41
N SER A 269 -5.10 -4.72 -16.31
CA SER A 269 -6.35 -4.45 -17.03
C SER A 269 -7.30 -5.64 -17.26
N MET A 270 -7.19 -6.79 -16.59
CA MET A 270 -8.13 -7.91 -16.80
C MET A 270 -9.01 -8.25 -15.58
N LYS A 271 -10.17 -7.57 -15.47
CA LYS A 271 -11.47 -8.17 -15.06
C LYS A 271 -12.64 -7.42 -15.73
N ALA A 272 -12.72 -7.53 -17.04
CA ALA A 272 -13.97 -7.35 -17.77
C ALA A 272 -14.56 -8.74 -18.04
N GLU A 273 -15.24 -9.32 -17.04
CA GLU A 273 -16.09 -10.48 -17.28
C GLU A 273 -17.47 -10.02 -17.72
N LYS A 274 -17.79 -10.36 -18.98
CA LYS A 274 -19.09 -10.46 -19.66
C LYS A 274 -20.25 -9.65 -19.10
N GLU A 275 -20.52 -8.57 -19.85
CA GLU A 275 -21.79 -7.86 -19.93
C GLU A 275 -22.98 -8.82 -19.96
N THR A 276 -23.89 -8.64 -19.02
CA THR A 276 -25.31 -8.81 -19.29
C THR A 276 -25.91 -7.42 -19.13
N GLU A 277 -26.33 -6.81 -20.24
CA GLU A 277 -26.99 -5.52 -20.25
C GLU A 277 -28.22 -5.54 -19.32
N LEU A 278 -28.17 -4.72 -18.28
CA LEU A 278 -29.35 -4.28 -17.54
C LEU A 278 -29.39 -2.76 -17.65
N THR A 279 -30.03 -2.29 -18.70
CA THR A 279 -30.38 -0.88 -18.91
C THR A 279 -31.46 -0.46 -17.91
N ALA A 280 -31.05 -0.02 -16.73
CA ALA A 280 -31.93 0.75 -15.86
C ALA A 280 -31.74 2.24 -16.15
N LYS A 281 -32.65 2.83 -16.94
CA LYS A 281 -32.81 4.28 -17.02
C LYS A 281 -33.20 4.80 -15.64
N VAL A 282 -32.36 5.61 -15.03
CA VAL A 282 -32.70 6.36 -13.82
C VAL A 282 -33.46 7.61 -14.24
N GLU A 283 -34.78 7.60 -14.01
CA GLU A 283 -35.58 8.82 -14.04
C GLU A 283 -35.26 9.66 -12.81
N ARG A 284 -34.87 10.91 -13.04
CA ARG A 284 -34.61 11.92 -12.02
C ARG A 284 -35.98 12.37 -11.46
N PRO A 285 -36.26 12.27 -10.15
CA PRO A 285 -37.45 12.89 -9.61
C PRO A 285 -37.33 14.41 -9.75
N GLU A 286 -38.39 15.05 -10.24
CA GLU A 286 -38.48 16.50 -10.31
C GLU A 286 -38.29 17.13 -8.92
N SER A 287 -37.51 18.21 -8.89
CA SER A 287 -37.21 18.98 -7.69
C SER A 287 -38.46 19.63 -7.12
N ALA A 288 -38.90 19.20 -5.94
CA ALA A 288 -39.75 20.02 -5.08
C ALA A 288 -38.84 20.95 -4.24
N GLY A 289 -39.09 22.25 -4.35
CA GLY A 289 -38.31 23.30 -3.70
C GLY A 289 -38.56 23.41 -2.21
N ASP A 290 -37.81 22.65 -1.42
CA ASP A 290 -37.61 22.88 0.01
C ASP A 290 -36.11 22.84 0.31
N LYS A 291 -35.67 23.55 1.35
CA LYS A 291 -34.28 23.47 1.84
C LYS A 291 -33.86 22.00 1.96
N PRO A 292 -32.62 21.63 1.57
CA PRO A 292 -32.18 20.25 1.69
C PRO A 292 -32.42 19.78 3.13
N MET A 293 -33.10 18.64 3.27
CA MET A 293 -33.36 18.05 4.58
C MET A 293 -32.03 17.94 5.32
N GLU A 294 -31.98 18.47 6.54
CA GLU A 294 -30.80 18.33 7.39
C GLU A 294 -30.75 16.91 7.94
N PRO A 295 -29.60 16.22 7.84
CA PRO A 295 -29.48 14.88 8.37
C PRO A 295 -29.49 14.89 9.90
N ILE A 296 -30.24 13.96 10.49
CA ILE A 296 -30.21 13.72 11.94
C ILE A 296 -29.05 12.81 12.35
N TYR A 297 -28.44 12.12 11.38
CA TYR A 297 -27.22 11.35 11.57
C TYR A 297 -26.44 11.26 10.26
N GLU A 298 -25.12 11.42 10.35
CA GLU A 298 -24.20 11.20 9.24
C GLU A 298 -23.00 10.39 9.71
N GLN A 299 -22.60 9.40 8.93
CA GLN A 299 -21.35 8.70 9.10
C GLN A 299 -20.73 8.37 7.76
N THR A 300 -19.43 8.61 7.64
CA THR A 300 -18.64 8.24 6.47
C THR A 300 -17.63 7.16 6.84
N ILE A 301 -17.48 6.20 5.95
CA ILE A 301 -16.44 5.16 6.01
C ILE A 301 -15.56 5.25 4.77
N TYR A 302 -14.26 5.04 4.96
CA TYR A 302 -13.25 5.20 3.93
C TYR A 302 -12.68 3.84 3.51
N PHE A 303 -12.16 3.78 2.29
CA PHE A 303 -11.64 2.60 1.65
C PHE A 303 -10.24 2.84 1.11
N GLY A 304 -9.41 1.79 1.11
CA GLY A 304 -8.13 1.80 0.43
C GLY A 304 -8.25 1.87 -1.10
N LEU A 305 -7.13 2.10 -1.77
CA LEU A 305 -7.04 2.14 -3.23
C LEU A 305 -7.59 0.84 -3.84
N SER A 306 -8.46 0.98 -4.84
CA SER A 306 -9.11 -0.14 -5.55
C SER A 306 -9.84 -1.17 -4.66
N SER A 307 -10.05 -0.86 -3.38
CA SER A 307 -10.65 -1.78 -2.41
C SER A 307 -12.12 -1.47 -2.16
N SER A 308 -12.91 -2.52 -2.02
CA SER A 308 -14.30 -2.47 -1.53
C SER A 308 -14.48 -3.09 -0.15
N MET A 309 -13.39 -3.59 0.46
CA MET A 309 -13.42 -4.29 1.74
C MET A 309 -13.65 -3.32 2.90
N ILE A 310 -14.55 -3.66 3.81
CA ILE A 310 -14.74 -2.92 5.06
C ILE A 310 -13.70 -3.38 6.05
N THR A 311 -12.85 -2.45 6.48
CA THR A 311 -11.81 -2.74 7.47
C THR A 311 -12.40 -2.90 8.87
N ASP A 312 -11.71 -3.60 9.76
CA ASP A 312 -12.17 -3.77 11.15
C ASP A 312 -12.24 -2.44 11.93
N TRP A 313 -11.41 -1.46 11.55
CA TRP A 313 -11.53 -0.09 12.06
C TRP A 313 -12.86 0.54 11.63
N SER A 314 -13.22 0.43 10.35
CA SER A 314 -14.51 0.89 9.84
C SER A 314 -15.66 0.13 10.50
N LYS A 315 -15.53 -1.18 10.73
CA LYS A 315 -16.51 -1.98 11.50
C LYS A 315 -16.65 -1.48 12.94
N GLY A 316 -15.55 -1.13 13.61
CA GLY A 316 -15.57 -0.53 14.96
C GLY A 316 -16.24 0.84 14.97
N LYS A 317 -15.96 1.69 13.97
CA LYS A 317 -16.67 2.95 13.76
C LYS A 317 -18.17 2.73 13.52
N LEU A 318 -18.55 1.71 12.76
CA LEU A 318 -19.96 1.36 12.53
C LEU A 318 -20.63 0.87 13.83
N ALA A 319 -19.95 0.00 14.60
CA ALA A 319 -20.44 -0.57 15.86
C ALA A 319 -20.71 0.49 16.93
N GLY A 320 -19.79 1.44 17.11
CA GLY A 320 -19.97 2.57 18.02
C GLY A 320 -20.77 3.74 17.43
N GLY A 321 -21.03 3.73 16.13
CA GLY A 321 -21.65 4.82 15.38
C GLY A 321 -23.08 4.46 14.96
N ILE A 322 -23.27 4.29 13.65
CA ILE A 322 -24.59 4.15 13.05
C ILE A 322 -25.35 2.95 13.60
N LEU A 323 -24.68 1.86 14.01
CA LEU A 323 -25.36 0.69 14.58
C LEU A 323 -26.06 1.02 15.90
N ALA A 324 -25.41 1.76 16.80
CA ALA A 324 -26.02 2.22 18.05
C ALA A 324 -27.18 3.19 17.78
N PHE A 325 -27.01 4.09 16.81
CA PHE A 325 -28.06 5.03 16.40
C PHE A 325 -29.28 4.29 15.84
N LEU A 326 -29.10 3.32 14.95
CA LEU A 326 -30.19 2.56 14.31
C LEU A 326 -30.88 1.61 15.28
N ALA A 327 -30.17 1.04 16.25
CA ALA A 327 -30.77 0.26 17.31
C ALA A 327 -31.81 1.07 18.12
N ALA A 328 -31.56 2.37 18.33
CA ALA A 328 -32.49 3.29 18.97
C ALA A 328 -33.59 3.83 18.02
N ASN A 329 -33.43 3.62 16.71
CA ASN A 329 -34.27 4.21 15.65
C ASN A 329 -34.65 3.18 14.56
N PRO A 330 -35.41 2.11 14.90
CA PRO A 330 -35.65 0.97 14.01
C PRO A 330 -36.56 1.28 12.80
N ASP A 331 -37.31 2.38 12.85
CA ASP A 331 -38.21 2.85 11.80
C ASP A 331 -37.51 3.72 10.74
N LYS A 332 -36.32 4.23 11.02
CA LYS A 332 -35.63 5.16 10.13
C LYS A 332 -35.08 4.47 8.88
N LYS A 333 -35.02 5.23 7.79
CA LYS A 333 -34.43 4.82 6.52
C LYS A 333 -33.00 5.34 6.40
N ILE A 334 -32.10 4.49 5.89
CA ILE A 334 -30.70 4.82 5.64
C ILE A 334 -30.52 5.16 4.17
N TYR A 335 -29.85 6.28 3.89
CA TYR A 335 -29.42 6.68 2.56
C TYR A 335 -27.92 6.49 2.45
N MET A 336 -27.47 5.68 1.50
CA MET A 336 -26.06 5.41 1.28
C MET A 336 -25.61 5.94 -0.09
N SER A 337 -24.45 6.58 -0.12
CA SER A 337 -23.79 6.99 -1.36
C SER A 337 -22.38 6.43 -1.43
N GLY A 338 -22.09 5.66 -2.49
CA GLY A 338 -20.77 5.11 -2.77
C GLY A 338 -19.98 5.98 -3.73
N HIS A 339 -18.69 6.13 -3.46
CA HIS A 339 -17.79 6.97 -4.24
C HIS A 339 -16.44 6.29 -4.45
N ALA A 340 -15.77 6.68 -5.54
CA ALA A 340 -14.39 6.38 -5.87
C ALA A 340 -13.61 7.68 -6.06
N ASP A 341 -12.28 7.57 -6.03
CA ASP A 341 -11.43 8.67 -6.46
C ASP A 341 -11.30 8.69 -7.99
N HIS A 342 -10.60 9.68 -8.53
CA HIS A 342 -10.41 9.86 -9.97
C HIS A 342 -9.33 8.93 -10.57
N THR A 343 -8.83 7.96 -9.81
CA THR A 343 -7.78 7.06 -10.30
C THR A 343 -8.42 5.86 -11.00
N GLY A 344 -8.10 5.71 -12.29
CA GLY A 344 -8.64 4.63 -13.13
C GLY A 344 -9.86 5.05 -13.97
N PRO A 345 -10.38 4.13 -14.81
CA PRO A 345 -11.49 4.45 -15.73
C PRO A 345 -12.83 4.66 -15.00
N ASP A 346 -13.66 5.58 -15.51
CA ASP A 346 -14.99 5.93 -14.97
C ASP A 346 -15.87 4.70 -14.70
N ASP A 347 -15.95 3.76 -15.66
CA ASP A 347 -16.74 2.53 -15.55
C ASP A 347 -16.24 1.59 -14.44
N PHE A 348 -14.92 1.57 -14.21
CA PHE A 348 -14.33 0.82 -13.12
C PHE A 348 -14.68 1.47 -11.78
N ASN A 349 -14.54 2.79 -11.70
CA ASN A 349 -14.84 3.57 -10.51
C ASN A 349 -16.31 3.49 -10.11
N LEU A 350 -17.22 3.50 -11.09
CA LEU A 350 -18.64 3.27 -10.87
C LEU A 350 -18.90 1.88 -10.25
N LYS A 351 -18.35 0.81 -10.84
CA LYS A 351 -18.47 -0.57 -10.32
C LYS A 351 -17.83 -0.74 -8.93
N LEU A 352 -16.70 -0.08 -8.69
CA LEU A 352 -16.02 -0.13 -7.39
C LEU A 352 -16.87 0.54 -6.30
N SER A 353 -17.45 1.70 -6.61
CA SER A 353 -18.33 2.41 -5.68
C SER A 353 -19.60 1.62 -5.36
N GLU A 354 -20.16 0.89 -6.32
CA GLU A 354 -21.26 -0.05 -6.11
C GLU A 354 -20.87 -1.20 -5.17
N LYS A 355 -19.71 -1.84 -5.40
CA LYS A 355 -19.20 -2.92 -4.54
C LYS A 355 -18.99 -2.46 -3.10
N ARG A 356 -18.47 -1.25 -2.89
CA ARG A 356 -18.30 -0.65 -1.56
C ARG A 356 -19.64 -0.56 -0.83
N VAL A 357 -20.65 0.01 -1.48
CA VAL A 357 -22.01 0.11 -0.93
C VAL A 357 -22.58 -1.27 -0.59
N LYS A 358 -22.47 -2.24 -1.50
CA LYS A 358 -22.98 -3.60 -1.29
C LYS A 358 -22.32 -4.27 -0.09
N ASN A 359 -21.00 -4.17 0.05
CA ASN A 359 -20.31 -4.74 1.20
C ASN A 359 -20.78 -4.10 2.52
N VAL A 360 -21.00 -2.78 2.52
CA VAL A 360 -21.48 -2.03 3.70
C VAL A 360 -22.89 -2.45 4.06
N GLU A 361 -23.77 -2.58 3.08
CA GLU A 361 -25.08 -3.14 3.30
C GLU A 361 -25.00 -4.54 3.90
N THR A 362 -24.23 -5.46 3.29
CA THR A 362 -24.06 -6.83 3.79
C THR A 362 -23.62 -6.83 5.25
N TYR A 363 -22.61 -6.03 5.60
CA TYR A 363 -22.15 -5.93 6.98
C TYR A 363 -23.23 -5.41 7.93
N LEU A 364 -23.96 -4.35 7.57
CA LEU A 364 -25.06 -3.84 8.39
C LEU A 364 -26.14 -4.92 8.61
N ARG A 365 -26.48 -5.70 7.56
CA ARG A 365 -27.43 -6.81 7.68
C ARG A 365 -26.92 -7.92 8.60
N GLU A 366 -25.65 -8.29 8.51
CA GLU A 366 -25.01 -9.27 9.40
C GLU A 366 -25.02 -8.82 10.87
N GLN A 367 -24.93 -7.51 11.11
CA GLN A 367 -25.08 -6.91 12.45
C GLN A 367 -26.55 -6.77 12.90
N GLY A 368 -27.50 -7.29 12.13
CA GLY A 368 -28.92 -7.33 12.49
C GLY A 368 -29.71 -6.07 12.14
N VAL A 369 -29.15 -5.14 11.34
CA VAL A 369 -29.87 -3.93 10.91
C VAL A 369 -31.00 -4.30 9.96
N LYS A 370 -32.23 -3.98 10.35
CA LYS A 370 -33.45 -4.22 9.55
C LYS A 370 -34.00 -2.96 8.88
N ASN A 371 -33.45 -1.79 9.20
CA ASN A 371 -33.83 -0.52 8.60
C ASN A 371 -33.80 -0.58 7.07
N PRO A 372 -34.78 0.03 6.36
CA PRO A 372 -34.72 0.15 4.92
C PRO A 372 -33.46 0.90 4.48
N ILE A 373 -32.79 0.40 3.44
CA ILE A 373 -31.60 1.02 2.85
C ILE A 373 -31.97 1.45 1.44
N GLN A 374 -31.71 2.72 1.11
CA GLN A 374 -31.66 3.21 -0.26
C GLN A 374 -30.23 3.60 -0.58
N ALA A 375 -29.72 3.13 -1.71
CA ALA A 375 -28.33 3.32 -2.06
C ALA A 375 -28.16 3.85 -3.49
N GLU A 376 -27.16 4.70 -3.64
CA GLU A 376 -26.69 5.26 -4.91
C GLU A 376 -25.17 5.13 -4.97
N TYR A 377 -24.63 5.12 -6.18
CA TYR A 377 -23.20 4.96 -6.42
C TYR A 377 -22.80 5.87 -7.58
N PHE A 378 -21.74 6.63 -7.37
CA PHE A 378 -21.38 7.76 -8.24
C PHE A 378 -20.04 7.59 -8.94
N GLY A 379 -19.30 6.51 -8.64
CA GLY A 379 -17.89 6.44 -9.04
C GLY A 379 -17.16 7.68 -8.58
N GLU A 380 -16.46 8.33 -9.51
CA GLU A 380 -15.71 9.57 -9.26
C GLU A 380 -16.52 10.86 -9.49
N ALA A 381 -17.78 10.76 -9.93
CA ALA A 381 -18.58 11.91 -10.40
C ALA A 381 -18.97 12.91 -9.29
N GLN A 382 -18.83 12.52 -8.01
CA GLN A 382 -19.12 13.37 -6.85
C GLN A 382 -17.94 13.41 -5.87
N PRO A 383 -16.85 14.10 -6.22
CA PRO A 383 -15.70 14.23 -5.34
C PRO A 383 -16.09 15.01 -4.07
N SER A 384 -15.64 14.52 -2.91
CA SER A 384 -15.66 15.28 -1.66
C SER A 384 -14.52 16.30 -1.60
N ILE A 385 -13.41 16.01 -2.27
CA ILE A 385 -12.21 16.83 -2.38
C ILE A 385 -11.89 16.99 -3.85
N SER A 386 -11.65 18.22 -4.30
CA SER A 386 -11.38 18.52 -5.71
C SER A 386 -10.03 17.95 -6.18
N THR A 387 -9.87 17.79 -7.50
CA THR A 387 -8.59 17.37 -8.08
C THR A 387 -7.46 18.33 -7.73
N GLU A 388 -7.72 19.65 -7.71
CA GLU A 388 -6.75 20.68 -7.33
C GLU A 388 -6.27 20.51 -5.86
N GLU A 389 -7.18 20.18 -4.95
CA GLU A 389 -6.83 19.89 -3.56
C GLU A 389 -6.05 18.59 -3.41
N VAL A 390 -6.27 17.59 -4.27
CA VAL A 390 -5.48 16.36 -4.30
C VAL A 390 -4.09 16.61 -4.89
N GLU A 391 -3.97 17.42 -5.94
CA GLU A 391 -2.68 17.76 -6.55
C GLU A 391 -1.75 18.46 -5.56
N THR A 392 -2.32 19.28 -4.66
CA THR A 392 -1.58 19.97 -3.60
C THR A 392 -1.30 19.07 -2.39
N ASP A 393 -2.16 18.09 -2.10
CA ASP A 393 -1.99 17.13 -1.02
C ASP A 393 -2.59 15.76 -1.40
N PRO A 394 -1.76 14.85 -1.95
CA PRO A 394 -2.21 13.53 -2.39
C PRO A 394 -2.81 12.67 -1.27
N SER A 395 -2.50 12.95 0.01
CA SER A 395 -3.06 12.20 1.14
C SER A 395 -4.59 12.38 1.24
N LYS A 396 -5.13 13.49 0.72
CA LYS A 396 -6.57 13.78 0.72
C LYS A 396 -7.37 12.93 -0.25
N LEU A 397 -6.73 12.20 -1.15
CA LEU A 397 -7.39 11.36 -2.13
C LEU A 397 -8.32 10.31 -1.48
N ILE A 398 -7.96 9.86 -0.28
CA ILE A 398 -8.78 8.94 0.53
C ILE A 398 -10.19 9.47 0.81
N TYR A 399 -10.37 10.80 0.92
CA TYR A 399 -11.67 11.37 1.19
C TYR A 399 -12.65 11.21 0.02
N ASN A 400 -12.18 10.89 -1.18
CA ASN A 400 -13.03 10.52 -2.31
C ASN A 400 -13.37 9.02 -2.31
N ARG A 401 -12.52 8.17 -1.71
CA ARG A 401 -12.73 6.72 -1.55
C ARG A 401 -13.66 6.41 -0.37
N ARG A 402 -14.96 6.64 -0.51
CA ARG A 402 -15.89 6.56 0.64
C ARG A 402 -17.24 5.91 0.36
N VAL A 403 -17.89 5.50 1.44
CA VAL A 403 -19.35 5.36 1.51
C VAL A 403 -19.85 6.30 2.60
N LYS A 404 -20.75 7.20 2.23
CA LYS A 404 -21.43 8.12 3.15
C LYS A 404 -22.82 7.60 3.43
N MET A 405 -23.14 7.43 4.71
CA MET A 405 -24.43 7.00 5.22
C MET A 405 -25.11 8.17 5.93
N VAL A 406 -26.37 8.40 5.60
CA VAL A 406 -27.15 9.53 6.09
C VAL A 406 -28.53 9.04 6.52
N VAL A 407 -29.03 9.59 7.62
CA VAL A 407 -30.41 9.39 8.07
C VAL A 407 -31.06 10.76 8.24
N PHE A 408 -32.27 10.92 7.69
CA PHE A 408 -33.08 12.13 7.82
C PHE A 408 -34.24 11.89 8.80
N ASN A 409 -34.79 12.98 9.33
CA ASN A 409 -36.10 12.90 9.96
C ASN A 409 -37.15 12.87 8.84
N GLN A 410 -37.88 11.76 8.73
CA GLN A 410 -39.01 11.66 7.80
C GLN A 410 -40.14 12.59 8.19
#